data_AF-A0A2S5KDL5-F1
#
_entry.id   AF-A0A2S5KDL5-F1
#
_cell.length_a   1.000
_cell.length_b   1.000
_cell.length_c   1.000
_cell.angle_alpha   90.00
_cell.angle_beta   90.00
_cell.angle_gamma   90.00
#
_symmetry.space_group_name_H-M   'P 1'
#
loop_
_entity.id
_entity.type
_entity.pdbx_description
1 polymer ?
#
loop_
_entity_poly.entity_id
_entity_poly.type
_entity_poly.pdbx_seq_one_letter_code
_entity_poly.pdbx_strand_id
1 'polypeptide(L)'
;MIAFVTLDEAKAHLRIDQTAGDDELQQKIYSASAAILDYIQSSRDLLVDDNGAVIEGTNELDRVKMATLLLIGILDRVRNGEEETTYHQGYLPFTVTSLIYSLRKPTIV
;
A
#
# COMPACT_ATOMS: atom_id res chain seq x y z
N MET A 1 -0.15 -8.92 10.96
CA MET A 1 0.09 -8.34 9.62
C MET A 1 0.06 -6.84 9.76
N ILE A 2 0.95 -6.12 9.08
CA ILE A 2 0.99 -4.65 9.14
C ILE A 2 -0.02 -4.12 8.14
N ALA A 3 -0.86 -3.18 8.57
CA ALA A 3 -1.78 -2.44 7.73
C ALA A 3 -1.48 -0.95 7.89
N PHE A 4 -1.17 -0.26 6.78
CA PHE A 4 -0.92 1.18 6.81
C PHE A 4 -2.21 2.00 6.85
N VAL A 5 -3.32 1.42 6.41
CA VAL A 5 -4.63 2.05 6.37
C VAL A 5 -5.67 1.12 6.98
N THR A 6 -6.70 1.71 7.54
CA THR A 6 -7.87 1.04 8.10
C THR A 6 -8.87 0.67 7.00
N LEU A 7 -9.81 -0.23 7.34
CA LEU A 7 -10.91 -0.60 6.45
C LEU A 7 -11.78 0.61 6.09
N ASP A 8 -12.06 1.48 7.06
CA ASP A 8 -12.90 2.67 6.85
C ASP A 8 -12.21 3.70 5.94
N GLU A 9 -10.90 3.91 6.08
CA GLU A 9 -10.13 4.76 5.16
C GLU A 9 -10.14 4.21 3.73
N ALA A 10 -9.99 2.89 3.57
CA ALA A 10 -10.06 2.24 2.26
C ALA A 10 -11.46 2.36 1.64
N LYS A 11 -12.53 2.14 2.42
CA LYS A 11 -13.91 2.32 1.96
C LYS A 11 -14.19 3.75 1.55
N ALA A 12 -13.78 4.73 2.35
CA ALA A 12 -13.93 6.15 2.04
C ALA A 12 -13.19 6.51 0.74
N HIS A 13 -12.00 5.96 0.52
CA HIS A 13 -11.24 6.17 -0.72
C HIS A 13 -11.95 5.59 -1.96
N LEU A 14 -12.50 4.37 -1.84
CA LEU A 14 -13.18 3.67 -2.93
C LEU A 14 -14.65 4.07 -3.11
N ARG A 15 -15.18 4.90 -2.20
CA ARG A 15 -16.61 5.28 -2.15
C ARG A 15 -17.54 4.06 -2.00
N ILE A 16 -17.16 3.15 -1.10
CA ILE A 16 -17.92 1.95 -0.78
C ILE A 16 -18.70 2.18 0.53
N ASP A 17 -20.02 2.15 0.44
CA ASP A 17 -20.90 2.34 1.62
C ASP A 17 -21.44 1.02 2.20
N GLN A 18 -21.19 -0.11 1.53
CA GLN A 18 -21.69 -1.44 1.90
C GLN A 18 -20.62 -2.28 2.62
N THR A 19 -21.05 -3.40 3.24
CA THR A 19 -20.18 -4.27 4.05
C THR A 19 -19.93 -5.66 3.45
N ALA A 20 -20.60 -6.01 2.34
CA ALA A 20 -20.53 -7.35 1.77
C ALA A 20 -19.13 -7.76 1.26
N GLY A 21 -18.25 -6.79 1.02
CA GLY A 21 -16.88 -7.01 0.50
C GLY A 21 -15.79 -6.73 1.54
N ASP A 22 -16.12 -6.59 2.81
CA ASP A 22 -15.19 -6.14 3.85
C ASP A 22 -14.01 -7.09 4.02
N ASP A 23 -14.27 -8.39 4.03
CA ASP A 23 -13.23 -9.41 4.16
C ASP A 23 -12.24 -9.39 2.99
N GLU A 24 -12.76 -9.24 1.76
CA GLU A 24 -11.93 -9.14 0.55
C GLU A 24 -11.11 -7.84 0.56
N LEU A 25 -11.73 -6.72 0.93
CA LEU A 25 -11.05 -5.43 1.02
C LEU A 25 -9.97 -5.45 2.11
N GLN A 26 -10.24 -6.10 3.23
CA GLN A 26 -9.26 -6.29 4.31
C GLN A 26 -8.03 -7.09 3.83
N GLN A 27 -8.23 -8.13 3.02
CA GLN A 27 -7.13 -8.88 2.42
C GLN A 27 -6.33 -8.04 1.40
N LYS A 28 -7.01 -7.19 0.62
CA LYS A 28 -6.36 -6.22 -0.28
C LYS A 28 -5.51 -5.22 0.51
N ILE A 29 -5.98 -4.72 1.65
CA ILE A 29 -5.22 -3.83 2.54
C ILE A 29 -3.93 -4.50 3.01
N TYR A 30 -4.00 -5.75 3.47
CA TYR A 30 -2.81 -6.48 3.92
C TYR A 30 -1.82 -6.73 2.79
N SER A 31 -2.32 -7.14 1.63
CA SER A 31 -1.49 -7.41 0.44
C SER A 31 -0.82 -6.12 -0.07
N ALA A 32 -1.58 -5.02 -0.15
CA ALA A 32 -1.06 -3.72 -0.54
C ALA A 32 -0.01 -3.20 0.45
N SER A 33 -0.28 -3.32 1.76
CA SER A 33 0.65 -2.89 2.80
C SER A 33 1.96 -3.70 2.76
N ALA A 34 1.86 -5.02 2.55
CA ALA A 34 3.03 -5.88 2.40
C ALA A 34 3.87 -5.51 1.16
N ALA A 35 3.23 -5.24 0.02
CA ALA A 35 3.93 -4.85 -1.21
C ALA A 35 4.63 -3.49 -1.07
N ILE A 36 4.00 -2.54 -0.38
CA ILE A 36 4.61 -1.23 -0.07
C ILE A 36 5.80 -1.41 0.87
N LEU A 37 5.67 -2.26 1.90
CA LEU A 37 6.75 -2.56 2.83
C LEU A 37 7.97 -3.18 2.12
N ASP A 38 7.73 -4.12 1.21
CA ASP A 38 8.78 -4.74 0.39
C ASP A 38 9.47 -3.72 -0.53
N TYR A 39 8.73 -2.72 -1.03
CA TYR A 39 9.30 -1.67 -1.86
C TYR A 39 10.22 -0.71 -1.08
N ILE A 40 9.84 -0.29 0.13
CA ILE A 40 10.58 0.69 0.93
C ILE A 40 11.79 0.09 1.67
N GLN A 41 11.82 -1.24 1.84
CA GLN A 41 12.93 -2.00 2.43
C GLN A 41 13.48 -1.35 3.72
N SER A 42 14.70 -0.82 3.65
CA SER A 42 15.50 -0.22 4.72
C SER A 42 14.97 1.11 5.28
N SER A 43 13.79 1.57 4.85
CA SER A 43 13.07 2.70 5.44
C SER A 43 11.89 2.26 6.30
N ARG A 44 11.72 0.94 6.52
CA ARG A 44 10.72 0.37 7.41
C ARG A 44 10.74 1.01 8.80
N ASP A 45 11.91 1.26 9.36
CA ASP A 45 12.08 1.78 10.73
C ASP A 45 11.57 3.22 10.90
N LEU A 46 11.30 3.94 9.80
CA LEU A 46 10.66 5.27 9.84
C LEU A 46 9.15 5.19 10.00
N LEU A 47 8.56 4.02 9.72
CA LEU A 47 7.12 3.82 9.62
C LEU A 47 6.59 2.75 10.56
N VAL A 48 7.45 1.83 11.00
CA VAL A 48 7.09 0.69 11.82
C VAL A 48 8.08 0.60 12.97
N ASP A 49 7.56 0.53 14.19
CA ASP A 49 8.38 0.38 15.39
C ASP A 49 8.90 -1.06 15.58
N ASP A 50 9.73 -1.26 16.60
CA ASP A 50 10.30 -2.57 16.94
C ASP A 50 9.22 -3.62 17.31
N ASN A 51 8.03 -3.17 17.72
CA ASN A 51 6.89 -4.03 18.06
C ASN A 51 6.04 -4.39 16.82
N GLY A 52 6.35 -3.84 15.65
CA GLY A 52 5.59 -4.03 14.43
C GLY A 52 4.34 -3.15 14.30
N ALA A 53 4.22 -2.11 15.12
CA ALA A 53 3.14 -1.12 15.06
C ALA A 53 3.54 0.07 14.17
N VAL A 54 2.55 0.69 13.52
CA VAL A 54 2.76 1.84 12.64
C VAL A 54 3.04 3.10 13.48
N ILE A 55 4.08 3.86 13.10
CA ILE A 55 4.46 5.11 13.75
C ILE A 55 3.61 6.25 13.17
N GLU A 56 2.56 6.62 13.89
CA GLU A 56 1.63 7.67 13.49
C GLU A 56 2.26 9.08 13.53
N GLY A 57 1.77 9.99 12.69
CA GLY A 57 2.12 11.42 12.71
C GLY A 57 3.38 11.82 11.93
N THR A 58 3.90 10.95 11.06
CA THR A 58 5.05 11.26 10.19
C THR A 58 4.62 11.63 8.77
N ASN A 59 5.33 12.55 8.12
CA ASN A 59 5.06 12.94 6.72
C ASN A 59 5.32 11.78 5.74
N GLU A 60 6.22 10.87 6.12
CA GLU A 60 6.50 9.61 5.43
C GLU A 60 5.28 8.70 5.45
N LEU A 61 4.62 8.57 6.61
CA LEU A 61 3.41 7.75 6.74
C LEU A 61 2.27 8.30 5.89
N ASP A 62 2.06 9.61 5.84
CA ASP A 62 0.97 10.18 5.02
C ASP A 62 1.13 9.83 3.54
N ARG A 63 2.37 9.91 3.02
CA ARG A 63 2.70 9.50 1.65
C ARG A 63 2.48 8.01 1.43
N VAL A 64 2.83 7.19 2.42
CA VAL A 64 2.65 5.74 2.39
C VAL A 64 1.18 5.36 2.43
N LYS A 65 0.38 5.97 3.32
CA LYS A 65 -1.08 5.80 3.38
C LYS A 65 -1.73 6.09 2.03
N MET A 66 -1.41 7.23 1.43
CA MET A 66 -1.95 7.58 0.11
C MET A 66 -1.49 6.57 -0.97
N ALA A 67 -0.23 6.17 -0.97
CA ALA A 67 0.29 5.17 -1.91
C ALA A 67 -0.40 3.80 -1.74
N THR A 68 -0.67 3.38 -0.50
CA THR A 68 -1.42 2.16 -0.19
C THR A 68 -2.86 2.25 -0.69
N LEU A 69 -3.55 3.38 -0.48
CA LEU A 69 -4.91 3.60 -0.98
C LEU A 69 -4.99 3.52 -2.52
N LEU A 70 -4.05 4.17 -3.21
CA LEU A 70 -3.96 4.10 -4.68
C LEU A 70 -3.75 2.66 -5.17
N LEU A 71 -2.88 1.90 -4.50
CA LEU A 71 -2.66 0.50 -4.83
C LEU A 71 -3.92 -0.34 -4.60
N ILE A 72 -4.63 -0.13 -3.49
CA ILE A 72 -5.91 -0.80 -3.22
C ILE A 72 -6.94 -0.49 -4.32
N GLY A 73 -7.04 0.77 -4.77
CA GLY A 73 -7.94 1.13 -5.88
C GLY A 73 -7.59 0.44 -7.20
N ILE A 74 -6.30 0.24 -7.48
CA ILE A 74 -5.86 -0.53 -8.64
C ILE A 74 -6.27 -2.00 -8.50
N LEU A 75 -6.00 -2.61 -7.34
CA LEU A 75 -6.34 -4.02 -7.06
C LEU A 75 -7.86 -4.27 -7.05
N ASP A 76 -8.66 -3.30 -6.61
CA ASP A 76 -10.11 -3.44 -6.63
C ASP A 76 -10.70 -3.35 -8.04
N ARG A 77 -10.10 -2.49 -8.89
CA ARG A 77 -10.46 -2.34 -10.29
C ARG A 77 -10.03 -3.53 -11.14
N VAL A 78 -8.82 -4.05 -10.92
CA VAL A 78 -8.22 -5.13 -11.73
C VAL A 78 -8.18 -6.43 -10.92
N ARG A 79 -9.31 -7.10 -10.81
CA ARG A 79 -9.45 -8.32 -9.98
C ARG A 79 -8.87 -9.57 -10.64
N ASN A 80 -8.92 -9.67 -11.97
CA ASN A 80 -8.52 -10.87 -12.73
C ASN A 80 -7.17 -10.71 -13.45
N GLY A 81 -6.41 -9.64 -13.20
CA GLY A 81 -5.12 -9.42 -13.89
C GLY A 81 -5.25 -8.98 -15.35
N GLU A 82 -6.40 -8.43 -15.75
CA GLU A 82 -6.71 -8.05 -17.15
C GLU A 82 -5.76 -6.98 -17.74
N GLU A 83 -4.97 -6.29 -16.90
CA GLU A 83 -3.98 -5.28 -17.29
C GLU A 83 -2.52 -5.77 -17.14
N GLU A 84 -2.26 -7.07 -17.26
CA GLU A 84 -0.92 -7.67 -17.09
C GLU A 84 0.18 -6.97 -17.91
N THR A 85 -0.13 -6.48 -19.11
CA THR A 85 0.84 -5.78 -19.98
C THR A 85 1.20 -4.37 -19.51
N THR A 86 0.40 -3.79 -18.61
CA THR A 86 0.61 -2.44 -18.05
C THR A 86 1.49 -2.47 -16.80
N TYR A 87 1.58 -3.63 -16.13
CA TYR A 87 2.38 -3.80 -14.92
C TYR A 87 3.66 -4.59 -15.21
N HIS A 88 4.81 -3.99 -14.92
CA HIS A 88 6.08 -4.69 -15.02
C HIS A 88 6.28 -5.58 -13.79
N GLN A 89 6.65 -6.85 -14.01
CA GLN A 89 6.95 -7.79 -12.92
C GLN A 89 7.97 -7.18 -11.94
N GLY A 90 7.66 -7.24 -10.65
CA GLY A 90 8.52 -6.73 -9.58
C GLY A 90 8.48 -5.21 -9.36
N TYR A 91 7.66 -4.47 -10.12
CA TYR A 91 7.49 -3.04 -9.94
C TYR A 91 6.07 -2.71 -9.48
N LEU A 92 5.98 -1.81 -8.49
CA LEU A 92 4.73 -1.14 -8.17
C LEU A 92 4.38 -0.12 -9.27
N PRO A 93 3.07 0.18 -9.48
CA PRO A 93 2.64 1.18 -10.45
C PRO A 93 3.31 2.55 -10.25
N PHE A 94 3.50 3.32 -11.32
CA PHE A 94 4.14 4.64 -11.26
C PHE A 94 3.44 5.60 -10.29
N THR A 95 2.11 5.61 -10.30
CA THR A 95 1.30 6.45 -9.40
C THR A 95 1.58 6.16 -7.93
N VAL A 96 1.89 4.90 -7.59
CA VAL A 96 2.26 4.49 -6.23
C VAL A 96 3.71 4.89 -5.94
N THR A 97 4.64 4.49 -6.81
CA THR A 97 6.08 4.72 -6.59
C THR A 97 6.45 6.19 -6.58
N SER A 98 5.78 7.06 -7.35
CA SER A 98 6.04 8.50 -7.36
C SER A 98 5.92 9.16 -5.98
N LEU A 99 5.11 8.62 -5.07
CA LEU A 99 4.92 9.14 -3.71
C LEU A 99 5.97 8.64 -2.71
N ILE A 100 6.44 7.40 -2.90
CA ILE A 100 7.30 6.69 -1.95
C ILE A 100 8.71 6.43 -2.48
N TYR A 101 9.06 6.93 -3.67
CA TYR A 101 10.36 6.70 -4.31
C TYR A 101 11.51 7.12 -3.39
N SER A 102 11.37 8.25 -2.70
CA SER A 102 12.38 8.74 -1.74
C SER A 102 12.61 7.81 -0.55
N LEU A 103 11.65 6.92 -0.24
CA LEU A 103 11.76 5.96 0.85
C LEU A 103 12.49 4.69 0.40
N ARG A 104 12.60 4.44 -0.90
CA ARG A 104 13.38 3.32 -1.42
C ARG A 104 14.86 3.66 -1.30
N LYS A 105 15.60 2.89 -0.51
CA LYS A 105 17.07 2.95 -0.50
C LYS A 105 17.60 1.94 -1.53
N PRO A 106 18.20 2.38 -2.65
CA PRO A 106 18.82 1.45 -3.57
C PRO A 106 20.00 0.78 -2.86
N THR A 107 19.88 -0.52 -2.62
CA THR A 107 21.00 -1.33 -2.13
C THR A 107 22.00 -1.46 -3.27
N ILE A 108 23.17 -0.85 -3.14
CA ILE A 108 24.32 -1.18 -3.98
C ILE A 108 24.83 -2.52 -3.43
N VAL A 109 24.67 -3.58 -4.22
CA VAL A 109 25.30 -4.88 -3.96
C VAL A 109 26.68 -4.88 -4.60
#